data_AF-A0A6L6CKT8-F1
#
_entry.id   AF-A0A6L6CKT8-F1
#
_cell.length_a   1.000
_cell.length_b   1.000
_cell.length_c   1.000
_cell.angle_alpha   90.00
_cell.angle_beta   90.00
_cell.angle_gamma   90.00
#
_symmetry.space_group_name_H-M   'P 1'
#
loop_
_entity.id
_entity.type
_entity.pdbx_description
1 polymer ?
#
loop_
_entity_poly.entity_id
_entity_poly.type
_entity_poly.pdbx_seq_one_letter_code
_entity_poly.pdbx_strand_id
1 'polypeptide(L)'
;MPSRISSKSIAIILSSSNPVRENQLPLNEHGTNTHYHQHDIVIVGAGGAGMRAAIEAVPHLKTAVISKLFPTRSHTGAAQGGMAAALANVEEDSWEWHTFDTVKGGDYLVDQDAAEILAKESVQAVIDLENMGLPFNRTPDGKIDQRRFGGHTRDHGKAPVRRSCYAADRTGHMILQTLYQTCVKLGIEFFNEFYVLDLVMTEYNGEQRPSAVVAFELATGDIHVFQGKSIVFATGGFGKIYKTTSNAHTLTGDGVGIIWRKGLPLED
;
A
#
# COMPACT_ATOMS: atom_id res chain seq x y z
N MET A 1 -0.80 -34.86 -3.07
CA MET A 1 -1.07 -34.00 -4.26
C MET A 1 -0.89 -32.56 -3.81
N PRO A 2 0.03 -31.76 -4.37
CA PRO A 2 0.22 -30.39 -3.91
C PRO A 2 -0.76 -29.48 -4.66
N SER A 3 -1.79 -29.00 -3.96
CA SER A 3 -2.63 -27.91 -4.45
C SER A 3 -1.92 -26.58 -4.20
N ARG A 4 -1.53 -25.90 -5.29
CA ARG A 4 -1.05 -24.52 -5.27
C ARG A 4 -2.20 -23.62 -4.82
N ILE A 5 -2.06 -22.99 -3.66
CA ILE A 5 -2.95 -21.93 -3.20
C ILE A 5 -2.32 -20.60 -3.64
N SER A 6 -3.04 -19.90 -4.52
CA SER A 6 -2.67 -18.59 -5.07
C SER A 6 -2.90 -17.52 -4.01
N SER A 7 -1.83 -16.86 -3.56
CA SER A 7 -1.89 -15.65 -2.72
C SER A 7 -2.60 -14.52 -3.49
N LYS A 8 -3.80 -14.13 -3.03
CA LYS A 8 -4.49 -12.93 -3.52
C LYS A 8 -4.38 -11.85 -2.44
N SER A 9 -3.29 -11.08 -2.48
CA SER A 9 -3.24 -9.80 -1.78
C SER A 9 -4.22 -8.84 -2.47
N ILE A 10 -5.06 -8.14 -1.69
CA ILE A 10 -5.98 -7.12 -2.21
C ILE A 10 -5.17 -5.90 -2.65
N ALA A 11 -4.72 -5.95 -3.90
CA ALA A 11 -4.44 -4.80 -4.74
C ALA A 11 -5.40 -4.91 -5.92
N ILE A 12 -6.19 -3.86 -6.17
CA ILE A 12 -7.04 -3.80 -7.36
C ILE A 12 -6.10 -3.69 -8.57
N ILE A 13 -5.80 -4.82 -9.22
CA ILE A 13 -4.99 -4.90 -10.44
C ILE A 13 -5.96 -4.82 -11.62
N LEU A 14 -5.98 -3.69 -12.32
CA LEU A 14 -6.77 -3.52 -13.53
C LEU A 14 -5.82 -3.57 -14.74
N SER A 15 -5.93 -4.58 -15.60
CA SER A 15 -5.02 -4.80 -16.73
C SER A 15 -5.49 -4.14 -18.05
N SER A 16 -4.58 -3.48 -18.77
CA SER A 16 -4.79 -2.87 -20.10
C SER A 16 -3.83 -3.46 -21.14
N SER A 17 -4.32 -3.64 -22.36
CA SER A 17 -3.56 -4.22 -23.47
C SER A 17 -3.82 -3.44 -24.76
N ASN A 18 -3.26 -2.24 -24.90
CA ASN A 18 -2.85 -1.65 -26.19
C ASN A 18 -2.19 -0.27 -26.02
N PRO A 19 -1.09 0.03 -26.75
CA PRO A 19 -0.47 1.35 -26.75
C PRO A 19 -1.29 2.35 -27.59
N VAL A 20 -1.54 3.54 -27.05
CA VAL A 20 -2.05 4.69 -27.81
C VAL A 20 -0.86 5.34 -28.53
N ARG A 21 -0.99 5.55 -29.86
CA ARG A 21 0.05 6.11 -30.73
C ARG A 21 0.44 7.54 -30.32
N GLU A 22 1.73 7.85 -30.38
CA GLU A 22 2.28 9.21 -30.36
C GLU A 22 1.72 10.02 -31.54
N ASN A 23 0.69 10.81 -31.29
CA ASN A 23 0.38 11.96 -32.14
C ASN A 23 0.85 13.21 -31.39
N GLN A 24 1.84 13.89 -31.98
CA GLN A 24 2.30 15.21 -31.53
C GLN A 24 1.10 16.17 -31.54
N LEU A 25 0.57 16.44 -30.34
CA LEU A 25 -0.43 17.49 -30.14
C LEU A 25 0.29 18.85 -30.14
N PRO A 26 -0.34 19.91 -30.68
CA PRO A 26 0.29 21.22 -30.77
C PRO A 26 0.66 21.75 -29.38
N LEU A 27 1.88 22.27 -29.26
CA LEU A 27 2.36 22.98 -28.08
C LEU A 27 1.42 24.18 -27.83
N ASN A 28 0.72 24.16 -26.69
CA ASN A 28 -0.14 25.28 -26.31
C ASN A 28 0.74 26.50 -26.01
N GLU A 29 0.33 27.64 -26.56
CA GLU A 29 0.98 28.97 -26.46
C GLU A 29 0.98 29.53 -25.01
N HIS A 30 0.44 28.76 -24.07
CA HIS A 30 0.39 28.99 -22.63
C HIS A 30 0.99 27.81 -21.84
N GLY A 31 2.26 27.50 -22.08
CA GLY A 31 3.26 27.28 -21.02
C GLY A 31 3.26 26.01 -20.16
N THR A 32 2.54 24.94 -20.50
CA THR A 32 2.65 23.65 -19.77
C THR A 32 3.01 22.52 -20.72
N ASN A 33 4.17 21.89 -20.54
CA ASN A 33 4.55 20.75 -21.37
C ASN A 33 3.80 19.49 -20.91
N THR A 34 3.55 18.59 -21.86
CA THR A 34 3.01 17.26 -21.55
C THR A 34 4.04 16.19 -21.89
N HIS A 35 4.39 15.36 -20.90
CA HIS A 35 5.32 14.25 -21.04
C HIS A 35 4.57 12.91 -20.99
N TYR A 36 5.02 11.93 -21.78
CA TYR A 36 4.38 10.61 -21.87
C TYR A 36 5.34 9.51 -21.40
N HIS A 37 4.83 8.61 -20.59
CA HIS A 37 5.60 7.53 -19.95
C HIS A 37 4.91 6.19 -20.16
N GLN A 38 5.67 5.15 -20.46
CA GLN A 38 5.16 3.78 -20.61
C GLN A 38 5.78 2.83 -19.59
N HIS A 39 4.93 2.17 -18.81
CA HIS A 39 5.28 1.21 -17.76
C HIS A 39 4.37 -0.03 -17.83
N ASP A 40 4.84 -1.14 -17.28
CA ASP A 40 3.99 -2.31 -17.10
C ASP A 40 3.03 -2.09 -15.92
N ILE A 41 3.52 -1.52 -14.83
CA ILE A 41 2.73 -1.20 -13.64
C ILE A 41 3.02 0.22 -13.17
N VAL A 42 1.96 0.94 -12.83
CA VAL A 42 1.99 2.28 -12.26
C VAL A 42 1.37 2.22 -10.86
N ILE A 43 2.16 2.56 -9.86
CA ILE A 43 1.74 2.58 -8.46
C ILE A 43 1.59 4.03 -8.01
N VAL A 44 0.40 4.39 -7.55
CA VAL A 44 0.07 5.73 -7.08
C VAL A 44 0.09 5.76 -5.54
N GLY A 45 1.17 6.28 -4.99
CA GLY A 45 1.45 6.40 -3.56
C GLY A 45 2.68 5.59 -3.14
N ALA A 46 3.57 6.22 -2.38
CA ALA A 46 4.81 5.60 -1.87
C ALA A 46 4.80 5.41 -0.34
N GLY A 47 3.62 5.10 0.23
CA GLY A 47 3.49 4.62 1.60
C GLY A 47 3.92 3.15 1.76
N GLY A 48 3.65 2.55 2.92
CA GLY A 48 4.00 1.15 3.18
C GLY A 48 3.43 0.18 2.13
N ALA A 49 2.14 0.32 1.80
CA ALA A 49 1.48 -0.53 0.81
C ALA A 49 2.08 -0.36 -0.60
N GLY A 50 2.25 0.89 -1.06
CA GLY A 50 2.77 1.18 -2.39
C GLY A 50 4.21 0.72 -2.59
N MET A 51 5.09 0.94 -1.60
CA MET A 51 6.46 0.46 -1.66
C MET A 51 6.55 -1.06 -1.57
N ARG A 52 5.73 -1.71 -0.73
CA ARG A 52 5.67 -3.18 -0.69
C ARG A 52 5.21 -3.76 -2.03
N ALA A 53 4.18 -3.19 -2.65
CA ALA A 53 3.73 -3.59 -3.98
C ALA A 53 4.84 -3.41 -5.04
N ALA A 54 5.59 -2.31 -4.97
CA ALA A 54 6.70 -2.05 -5.88
C ALA A 54 7.83 -3.09 -5.71
N ILE A 55 8.21 -3.43 -4.46
CA ILE A 55 9.23 -4.44 -4.16
C ILE A 55 8.86 -5.81 -4.77
N GLU A 56 7.58 -6.20 -4.67
CA GLU A 56 7.09 -7.46 -5.25
C GLU A 56 7.01 -7.43 -6.79
N ALA A 57 6.81 -6.26 -7.40
CA ALA A 57 6.69 -6.12 -8.86
C ALA A 57 8.05 -6.11 -9.59
N VAL A 58 9.09 -5.54 -8.97
CA VAL A 58 10.40 -5.26 -9.61
C VAL A 58 11.15 -6.46 -10.20
N PRO A 59 11.12 -7.69 -9.66
CA PRO A 59 11.86 -8.76 -10.31
C PRO A 59 11.37 -9.09 -11.72
N HIS A 60 10.22 -8.56 -12.16
CA HIS A 60 9.55 -8.99 -13.39
C HIS A 60 9.02 -7.87 -14.30
N LEU A 61 8.87 -6.62 -13.83
CA LEU A 61 8.09 -5.59 -14.54
C LEU A 61 8.71 -4.19 -14.47
N LYS A 62 8.56 -3.41 -15.55
CA LYS A 62 8.90 -1.98 -15.56
C LYS A 62 7.88 -1.21 -14.72
N THR A 63 8.30 -0.76 -13.54
CA THR A 63 7.42 -0.22 -12.49
C THR A 63 7.71 1.27 -12.25
N ALA A 64 6.69 2.12 -12.33
CA ALA A 64 6.75 3.50 -11.86
C ALA A 64 6.02 3.65 -10.53
N VAL A 65 6.67 4.28 -9.54
CA VAL A 65 6.02 4.68 -8.29
C VAL A 65 5.87 6.20 -8.27
N ILE A 66 4.63 6.68 -8.33
CA ILE A 66 4.29 8.10 -8.36
C ILE A 66 3.84 8.52 -6.96
N SER A 67 4.40 9.58 -6.41
CA SER A 67 4.05 10.05 -5.07
C SER A 67 4.06 11.56 -4.98
N LYS A 68 3.02 12.13 -4.37
CA LYS A 68 2.95 13.59 -4.10
C LYS A 68 3.91 14.04 -2.99
N LEU A 69 4.56 13.11 -2.31
CA LEU A 69 5.57 13.35 -1.28
C LEU A 69 6.81 12.52 -1.58
N PHE A 70 7.94 12.93 -1.01
CA PHE A 70 9.07 12.00 -0.87
C PHE A 70 8.64 10.76 -0.04
N PRO A 71 9.01 9.51 -0.41
CA PRO A 71 8.43 8.28 0.14
C PRO A 71 8.45 8.19 1.67
N THR A 72 9.56 8.56 2.29
CA THR A 72 9.73 8.51 3.76
C THR A 72 8.95 9.59 4.52
N ARG A 73 8.22 10.47 3.82
CA ARG A 73 7.28 11.46 4.39
C ARG A 73 5.83 10.98 4.41
N SER A 74 5.56 9.77 3.93
CA SER A 74 4.24 9.14 3.96
C SER A 74 3.74 8.91 5.39
N HIS A 75 2.42 8.94 5.58
CA HIS A 75 1.81 8.84 6.92
C HIS A 75 2.05 7.51 7.64
N THR A 76 2.39 6.43 6.92
CA THR A 76 2.86 5.16 7.50
C THR A 76 3.96 5.39 8.55
N GLY A 77 4.84 6.36 8.33
CA GLY A 77 5.95 6.68 9.24
C GLY A 77 5.51 7.20 10.62
N ALA A 78 4.25 7.65 10.76
CA ALA A 78 3.68 8.12 12.02
C ALA A 78 3.08 6.99 12.87
N ALA A 79 2.97 5.75 12.35
CA ALA A 79 2.45 4.64 13.13
C ALA A 79 3.44 4.18 14.21
N GLN A 80 2.95 3.98 15.44
CA GLN A 80 3.78 3.69 16.61
C GLN A 80 3.60 2.25 17.13
N GLY A 81 2.34 1.83 17.27
CA GLY A 81 1.89 0.69 18.07
C GLY A 81 2.55 -0.66 17.75
N GLY A 82 2.73 -1.01 16.49
CA GLY A 82 3.31 -2.29 16.11
C GLY A 82 2.62 -2.89 14.90
N MET A 83 2.95 -4.15 14.61
CA MET A 83 2.35 -4.98 13.57
C MET A 83 1.92 -6.32 14.18
N ALA A 84 0.64 -6.67 14.06
CA ALA A 84 0.12 -7.89 14.64
C ALA A 84 0.50 -9.10 13.78
N ALA A 85 1.11 -10.11 14.39
CA ALA A 85 1.34 -11.42 13.79
C ALA A 85 1.40 -12.49 14.87
N ALA A 86 0.74 -13.63 14.66
CA ALA A 86 0.72 -14.74 15.61
C ALA A 86 2.02 -15.57 15.54
N LEU A 87 3.17 -14.94 15.87
CA LEU A 87 4.49 -15.60 15.86
C LEU A 87 4.69 -16.60 17.00
N ALA A 88 3.91 -16.46 18.08
CA ALA A 88 4.04 -17.25 19.31
C ALA A 88 5.47 -17.25 19.91
N ASN A 89 6.20 -16.13 19.82
CA ASN A 89 7.58 -16.05 20.31
C ASN A 89 7.68 -15.91 21.83
N VAL A 90 6.68 -15.29 22.45
CA VAL A 90 6.67 -14.96 23.89
C VAL A 90 5.62 -15.72 24.70
N GLU A 91 4.52 -16.12 24.06
CA GLU A 91 3.47 -16.98 24.61
C GLU A 91 2.72 -17.64 23.44
N GLU A 92 1.96 -18.70 23.72
CA GLU A 92 1.17 -19.41 22.71
C GLU A 92 0.16 -18.48 22.04
N ASP A 93 0.10 -18.55 20.72
CA ASP A 93 -0.82 -17.77 19.89
C ASP A 93 -1.17 -18.56 18.62
N SER A 94 -2.25 -18.18 17.95
CA SER A 94 -2.67 -18.80 16.69
C SER A 94 -3.23 -17.75 15.73
N TRP A 95 -3.04 -18.00 14.43
CA TRP A 95 -3.67 -17.17 13.40
C TRP A 95 -5.20 -17.23 13.49
N GLU A 96 -5.76 -18.33 13.99
CA GLU A 96 -7.21 -18.52 14.13
C GLU A 96 -7.80 -17.60 15.20
N TRP A 97 -7.11 -17.41 16.34
CA TRP A 97 -7.49 -16.41 17.33
C TRP A 97 -7.35 -14.99 16.80
N HIS A 98 -6.33 -14.73 15.97
CA HIS A 98 -6.16 -13.45 15.29
C HIS A 98 -7.30 -13.17 14.29
N THR A 99 -7.74 -14.18 13.51
CA THR A 99 -8.92 -14.08 12.65
C THR A 99 -10.16 -13.78 13.49
N PHE A 100 -10.38 -14.50 14.59
CA PHE A 100 -11.52 -14.26 15.49
C PHE A 100 -11.56 -12.82 16.02
N ASP A 101 -10.43 -12.32 16.54
CA ASP A 101 -10.31 -10.95 17.04
C ASP A 101 -10.58 -9.92 15.94
N THR A 102 -10.16 -10.21 14.70
CA THR A 102 -10.35 -9.33 13.53
C THR A 102 -11.82 -9.25 13.14
N VAL A 103 -12.50 -10.40 13.02
CA VAL A 103 -13.92 -10.47 12.68
C VAL A 103 -14.79 -9.82 13.76
N LYS A 104 -14.51 -10.14 15.03
CA LYS A 104 -15.20 -9.51 16.17
C LYS A 104 -14.90 -8.02 16.26
N GLY A 105 -13.65 -7.61 16.04
CA GLY A 105 -13.20 -6.23 16.14
C GLY A 105 -13.77 -5.32 15.06
N GLY A 106 -14.00 -5.86 13.86
CA GLY A 106 -14.73 -5.17 12.79
C GLY A 106 -16.25 -5.34 12.85
N ASP A 107 -16.77 -5.67 14.04
CA ASP A 107 -18.21 -5.75 14.34
C ASP A 107 -19.00 -6.63 13.34
N TYR A 108 -18.37 -7.73 12.91
CA TYR A 108 -18.92 -8.69 11.95
C TYR A 108 -19.24 -8.13 10.55
N LEU A 109 -18.78 -6.92 10.22
CA LEU A 109 -18.84 -6.37 8.87
C LEU A 109 -17.69 -6.85 7.98
N VAL A 110 -16.64 -7.39 8.59
CA VAL A 110 -15.42 -7.84 7.90
C VAL A 110 -15.70 -9.07 7.04
N ASP A 111 -15.25 -9.02 5.80
CA ASP A 111 -15.14 -10.19 4.93
C ASP A 111 -14.18 -11.21 5.54
N GLN A 112 -14.74 -12.34 5.98
CA GLN A 112 -14.00 -13.30 6.80
C GLN A 112 -12.90 -14.03 6.02
N ASP A 113 -13.04 -14.18 4.70
CA ASP A 113 -12.00 -14.72 3.83
C ASP A 113 -10.79 -13.78 3.76
N ALA A 114 -11.02 -12.46 3.69
CA ALA A 114 -9.95 -11.46 3.77
C ALA A 114 -9.28 -11.44 5.16
N ALA A 115 -10.07 -11.54 6.24
CA ALA A 115 -9.53 -11.62 7.61
C ALA A 115 -8.67 -12.87 7.82
N GLU A 116 -9.08 -14.02 7.26
CA GLU A 116 -8.32 -15.26 7.31
C GLU A 116 -6.99 -15.15 6.58
N ILE A 117 -6.99 -14.58 5.36
CA ILE A 117 -5.76 -14.31 4.58
C ILE A 117 -4.84 -13.40 5.38
N LEU A 118 -5.35 -12.28 5.90
CA LEU A 118 -4.57 -11.33 6.71
C LEU A 118 -3.92 -12.03 7.91
N ALA A 119 -4.69 -12.80 8.68
CA ALA A 119 -4.18 -13.43 9.88
C ALA A 119 -3.11 -14.48 9.57
N LYS A 120 -3.32 -15.32 8.55
CA LYS A 120 -2.36 -16.34 8.12
C LYS A 120 -1.10 -15.76 7.52
N GLU A 121 -1.22 -14.79 6.62
CA GLU A 121 -0.09 -14.21 5.90
C GLU A 121 0.70 -13.20 6.76
N SER A 122 0.11 -12.66 7.84
CA SER A 122 0.79 -11.73 8.75
C SER A 122 2.10 -12.25 9.32
N VAL A 123 2.19 -13.56 9.61
CA VAL A 123 3.40 -14.21 10.11
C VAL A 123 4.52 -14.08 9.09
N GLN A 124 4.27 -14.48 7.84
CA GLN A 124 5.28 -14.39 6.79
C GLN A 124 5.62 -12.93 6.48
N ALA A 125 4.64 -12.03 6.46
CA ALA A 125 4.88 -10.61 6.22
C ALA A 125 5.81 -9.95 7.26
N VAL A 126 5.68 -10.31 8.54
CA VAL A 126 6.60 -9.85 9.59
C VAL A 126 8.00 -10.42 9.42
N ILE A 127 8.10 -11.71 9.08
CA ILE A 127 9.39 -12.36 8.83
C ILE A 127 10.08 -11.76 7.59
N ASP A 128 9.35 -11.45 6.53
CA ASP A 128 9.89 -10.78 5.35
C ASP A 128 10.48 -9.41 5.70
N LEU A 129 9.77 -8.61 6.50
CA LEU A 129 10.27 -7.32 6.96
C LEU A 129 11.53 -7.47 7.82
N GLU A 130 11.58 -8.47 8.70
CA GLU A 130 12.76 -8.75 9.51
C GLU A 130 13.96 -9.14 8.63
N ASN A 131 13.74 -10.00 7.63
CA ASN A 131 14.75 -10.39 6.65
C ASN A 131 15.21 -9.21 5.75
N MET A 132 14.35 -8.21 5.52
CA MET A 132 14.73 -6.96 4.86
C MET A 132 15.57 -6.03 5.75
N GLY A 133 15.67 -6.33 7.04
CA GLY A 133 16.47 -5.57 8.00
C GLY A 133 15.66 -4.69 8.95
N LEU A 134 14.34 -4.89 9.08
CA LEU A 134 13.54 -4.14 10.04
C LEU A 134 14.02 -4.42 11.48
N PRO A 135 14.44 -3.41 12.25
CA PRO A 135 15.01 -3.59 13.58
C PRO A 135 13.93 -3.78 14.64
N PHE A 136 13.21 -4.90 14.61
CA PHE A 136 12.29 -5.29 15.68
C PHE A 136 13.02 -5.40 17.02
N ASN A 137 12.32 -5.06 18.11
CA ASN A 137 12.77 -5.37 19.46
C ASN A 137 12.95 -6.89 19.61
N ARG A 138 13.90 -7.26 20.47
CA ARG A 138 14.31 -8.65 20.64
C ARG A 138 13.97 -9.18 22.03
N THR A 139 13.55 -10.42 22.08
CA THR A 139 13.47 -11.21 23.31
C THR A 139 14.89 -11.54 23.81
N PRO A 140 15.07 -12.02 25.06
CA PRO A 140 16.38 -12.44 25.56
C PRO A 140 17.07 -13.53 24.72
N ASP A 141 16.30 -14.38 24.03
CA ASP A 141 16.80 -15.41 23.11
C ASP A 141 16.96 -14.93 21.65
N GLY A 142 16.76 -13.63 21.37
CA GLY A 142 17.06 -13.01 20.08
C GLY A 142 15.94 -13.07 19.03
N LYS A 143 14.76 -13.60 19.37
CA LYS A 143 13.58 -13.58 18.50
C LYS A 143 12.91 -12.20 18.51
N ILE A 144 11.95 -12.01 17.61
CA ILE A 144 11.11 -10.79 17.59
C ILE A 144 10.25 -10.77 18.87
N ASP A 145 10.39 -9.71 19.68
CA ASP A 145 9.58 -9.48 20.85
C ASP A 145 8.17 -8.99 20.49
N GLN A 146 7.20 -9.36 21.31
CA GLN A 146 5.79 -9.06 21.11
C GLN A 146 5.17 -8.49 22.38
N ARG A 147 4.37 -7.43 22.21
CA ARG A 147 3.64 -6.78 23.31
C ARG A 147 2.12 -6.96 23.18
N ARG A 148 1.43 -6.74 24.30
CA ARG A 148 -0.04 -6.67 24.31
C ARG A 148 -0.49 -5.42 23.56
N PHE A 149 -1.62 -5.52 22.89
CA PHE A 149 -2.29 -4.41 22.23
C PHE A 149 -3.81 -4.57 22.41
N GLY A 150 -4.55 -3.47 22.22
CA GLY A 150 -6.01 -3.48 22.40
C GLY A 150 -6.69 -4.50 21.49
N GLY A 151 -7.67 -5.24 22.01
CA GLY A 151 -8.48 -6.18 21.24
C GLY A 151 -7.81 -7.52 20.90
N HIS A 152 -6.52 -7.72 21.23
CA HIS A 152 -5.85 -9.00 20.97
C HIS A 152 -6.10 -9.99 22.12
N THR A 153 -6.73 -11.11 21.80
CA THR A 153 -7.09 -12.15 22.76
C THR A 153 -6.64 -13.54 22.32
N ARG A 154 -6.51 -14.45 23.30
CA ARG A 154 -6.37 -15.89 23.10
C ARG A 154 -7.68 -16.61 23.46
N ASP A 155 -7.81 -17.84 22.98
CA ASP A 155 -8.96 -18.72 23.23
C ASP A 155 -10.31 -18.05 22.93
N HIS A 156 -10.41 -17.34 21.80
CA HIS A 156 -11.64 -16.68 21.33
C HIS A 156 -12.22 -15.66 22.32
N GLY A 157 -11.39 -14.74 22.83
CA GLY A 157 -11.85 -13.64 23.68
C GLY A 157 -11.64 -13.82 25.17
N LYS A 158 -11.00 -14.90 25.64
CA LYS A 158 -10.93 -15.20 27.09
C LYS A 158 -9.89 -14.38 27.84
N ALA A 159 -8.72 -14.11 27.24
CA ALA A 159 -7.65 -13.39 27.91
C ALA A 159 -6.78 -12.61 26.91
N PRO A 160 -6.10 -11.52 27.32
CA PRO A 160 -5.19 -10.78 26.45
C PRO A 160 -4.01 -11.63 25.98
N VAL A 161 -3.53 -11.39 24.76
CA VAL A 161 -2.34 -12.04 24.19
C VAL A 161 -1.34 -11.04 23.58
N ARG A 162 -0.06 -11.39 23.61
CA ARG A 162 1.08 -10.60 23.10
C ARG A 162 1.34 -10.93 21.62
N ARG A 163 0.64 -10.22 20.74
CA ARG A 163 0.72 -10.43 19.29
C ARG A 163 1.38 -9.29 18.51
N SER A 164 1.53 -8.12 19.13
CA SER A 164 2.02 -6.92 18.43
C SER A 164 3.55 -6.89 18.41
N CYS A 165 4.15 -7.18 17.25
CA CYS A 165 5.57 -7.04 16.99
C CYS A 165 5.90 -5.55 16.89
N TYR A 166 7.01 -5.09 17.48
CA TYR A 166 7.27 -3.65 17.61
C TYR A 166 8.75 -3.29 17.43
N ALA A 167 8.99 -2.06 17.00
CA ALA A 167 10.31 -1.42 17.00
C ALA A 167 10.20 -0.11 17.80
N ALA A 168 10.48 -0.22 19.10
CA ALA A 168 10.24 0.76 20.13
C ALA A 168 8.81 1.34 20.04
N ASP A 169 8.70 2.66 19.97
CA ASP A 169 7.47 3.44 19.78
C ASP A 169 7.38 4.03 18.36
N ARG A 170 8.11 3.46 17.40
CA ARG A 170 8.29 4.01 16.05
C ARG A 170 8.24 2.93 14.96
N THR A 171 7.39 1.93 15.16
CA THR A 171 7.32 0.76 14.26
C THR A 171 7.01 1.15 12.82
N GLY A 172 6.07 2.07 12.59
CA GLY A 172 5.73 2.56 11.26
C GLY A 172 6.88 3.31 10.58
N HIS A 173 7.64 4.10 11.34
CA HIS A 173 8.87 4.74 10.84
C HIS A 173 9.87 3.68 10.37
N MET A 174 10.08 2.63 11.16
CA MET A 174 11.03 1.57 10.81
C MET A 174 10.57 0.74 9.61
N ILE A 175 9.26 0.42 9.51
CA ILE A 175 8.68 -0.21 8.31
C ILE A 175 8.96 0.67 7.08
N LEU A 176 8.66 1.96 7.16
CA LEU A 176 8.78 2.87 6.03
C LEU A 176 10.25 3.03 5.58
N GLN A 177 11.19 3.14 6.52
CA GLN A 177 12.62 3.19 6.23
C GLN A 177 13.13 1.89 5.60
N THR A 178 12.75 0.74 6.16
CA THR A 178 13.16 -0.58 5.66
C THR A 178 12.67 -0.80 4.23
N LEU A 179 11.39 -0.52 3.98
CA LEU A 179 10.82 -0.64 2.63
C LEU A 179 11.51 0.32 1.66
N TYR A 180 11.71 1.59 2.03
CA TYR A 180 12.39 2.55 1.16
C TYR A 180 13.83 2.12 0.81
N GLN A 181 14.60 1.64 1.80
CA GLN A 181 15.95 1.14 1.57
C GLN A 181 15.96 -0.09 0.65
N THR A 182 14.98 -0.99 0.80
CA THR A 182 14.79 -2.13 -0.11
C THR A 182 14.45 -1.66 -1.52
N CYS A 183 13.57 -0.66 -1.67
CA CYS A 183 13.28 -0.06 -2.98
C CYS A 183 14.53 0.54 -3.62
N VAL A 184 15.38 1.23 -2.86
CA VAL A 184 16.66 1.78 -3.34
C VAL A 184 17.60 0.64 -3.78
N LYS A 185 17.73 -0.42 -2.98
CA LYS A 185 18.53 -1.61 -3.33
C LYS A 185 18.08 -2.26 -4.63
N LEU A 186 16.77 -2.26 -4.89
CA LEU A 186 16.16 -2.83 -6.09
C LEU A 186 16.12 -1.86 -7.28
N GLY A 187 16.57 -0.61 -7.13
CA GLY A 187 16.58 0.38 -8.20
C GLY A 187 15.19 0.82 -8.65
N ILE A 188 14.22 0.87 -7.73
CA ILE A 188 12.84 1.30 -8.04
C ILE A 188 12.82 2.76 -8.50
N GLU A 189 12.14 3.02 -9.62
CA GLU A 189 11.94 4.35 -10.15
C GLU A 189 10.82 5.08 -9.41
N PHE A 190 11.16 6.24 -8.82
CA PHE A 190 10.23 7.09 -8.09
C PHE A 190 10.05 8.44 -8.80
N PHE A 191 8.80 8.82 -9.02
CA PHE A 191 8.37 10.15 -9.43
C PHE A 191 7.88 10.90 -8.19
N ASN A 192 8.80 11.61 -7.53
CA ASN A 192 8.57 12.30 -6.26
C ASN A 192 7.99 13.70 -6.49
N GLU A 193 7.04 14.08 -5.65
CA GLU A 193 6.30 15.36 -5.74
C GLU A 193 5.46 15.49 -7.03
N PHE A 194 4.93 14.35 -7.47
CA PHE A 194 3.96 14.25 -8.56
C PHE A 194 2.55 14.05 -8.00
N TYR A 195 1.66 14.98 -8.30
CA TYR A 195 0.26 14.93 -7.89
C TYR A 195 -0.55 14.23 -8.96
N VAL A 196 -0.97 12.98 -8.72
CA VAL A 196 -1.93 12.32 -9.62
C VAL A 196 -3.27 13.04 -9.52
N LEU A 197 -3.76 13.53 -10.66
CA LEU A 197 -4.98 14.33 -10.78
C LEU A 197 -6.17 13.49 -11.23
N ASP A 198 -5.91 12.52 -12.11
CA ASP A 198 -6.97 11.75 -12.75
C ASP A 198 -6.54 10.37 -13.26
N LEU A 199 -7.54 9.50 -13.42
CA LEU A 199 -7.42 8.17 -14.01
C LEU A 199 -7.99 8.18 -15.44
N VAL A 200 -7.20 7.74 -16.41
CA VAL A 200 -7.65 7.60 -17.79
C VAL A 200 -8.33 6.25 -17.95
N MET A 201 -9.57 6.27 -18.41
CA MET A 201 -10.35 5.10 -18.77
C MET A 201 -10.46 5.02 -20.30
N THR A 202 -10.28 3.83 -20.85
CA THR A 202 -10.37 3.54 -22.28
C THR A 202 -11.28 2.34 -22.49
N GLU A 203 -12.07 2.38 -23.56
CA GLU A 203 -12.91 1.25 -23.95
C GLU A 203 -12.08 0.13 -24.59
N TYR A 204 -12.28 -1.09 -24.13
CA TYR A 204 -11.72 -2.30 -24.71
C TYR A 204 -12.77 -3.42 -24.68
N ASN A 205 -13.11 -3.96 -25.85
CA ASN A 205 -14.17 -4.97 -26.00
C ASN A 205 -15.52 -4.54 -25.37
N GLY A 206 -15.87 -3.26 -25.46
CA GLY A 206 -17.11 -2.71 -24.88
C GLY A 206 -17.06 -2.44 -23.37
N GLU A 207 -15.91 -2.65 -22.71
CA GLU A 207 -15.72 -2.39 -21.28
C GLU A 207 -14.77 -1.22 -21.06
N GLN A 208 -15.08 -0.33 -20.12
CA GLN A 208 -14.16 0.72 -19.69
C GLN A 208 -13.06 0.12 -18.80
N ARG A 209 -11.80 0.32 -19.18
CA ARG A 209 -10.62 -0.15 -18.45
C ARG A 209 -9.66 0.99 -18.18
N PRO A 210 -9.01 1.05 -17.01
CA PRO A 210 -7.98 2.05 -16.78
C PRO A 210 -6.76 1.76 -17.66
N SER A 211 -6.13 2.81 -18.16
CA SER A 211 -4.98 2.70 -19.07
C SER A 211 -3.84 3.66 -18.77
N ALA A 212 -4.11 4.75 -18.05
CA ALA A 212 -3.07 5.66 -17.60
C ALA A 212 -3.52 6.47 -16.37
N VAL A 213 -2.57 7.14 -15.73
CA VAL A 213 -2.85 8.25 -14.81
C VAL A 213 -2.25 9.55 -15.34
N VAL A 214 -2.95 10.66 -15.08
CA VAL A 214 -2.45 12.01 -15.36
C VAL A 214 -1.93 12.60 -14.06
N ALA A 215 -0.68 13.08 -14.07
CA ALA A 215 -0.03 13.68 -12.92
C ALA A 215 0.51 15.07 -13.23
N PHE A 216 0.55 15.93 -12.22
CA PHE A 216 1.17 17.24 -12.23
C PHE A 216 2.50 17.17 -11.47
N GLU A 217 3.60 17.53 -12.13
CA GLU A 217 4.92 17.64 -11.50
C GLU A 217 5.03 18.97 -10.75
N LEU A 218 5.17 18.92 -9.42
CA LEU A 218 5.23 20.13 -8.61
C LEU A 218 6.42 21.04 -8.94
N ALA A 219 7.56 20.44 -9.30
CA ALA A 219 8.82 21.16 -9.49
C ALA A 219 8.84 22.02 -10.76
N THR A 220 8.22 21.56 -11.83
CA THR A 220 8.25 22.20 -13.15
C THR A 220 6.92 22.81 -13.55
N GLY A 221 5.82 22.33 -12.98
CA GLY A 221 4.47 22.66 -13.41
C GLY A 221 3.99 21.87 -14.63
N ASP A 222 4.79 20.91 -15.12
CA ASP A 222 4.44 20.10 -16.29
C ASP A 222 3.41 19.00 -15.98
N ILE A 223 2.72 18.55 -17.02
CA ILE A 223 1.77 17.45 -16.96
C ILE A 223 2.42 16.18 -17.49
N HIS A 224 2.16 15.06 -16.83
CA HIS A 224 2.71 13.77 -17.18
C HIS A 224 1.60 12.73 -17.31
N VAL A 225 1.63 11.95 -18.38
CA VAL A 225 0.70 10.84 -18.61
C VAL A 225 1.47 9.53 -18.47
N PHE A 226 1.17 8.78 -17.41
CA PHE A 226 1.79 7.50 -17.13
C PHE A 226 0.88 6.37 -17.57
N GLN A 227 1.18 5.80 -18.74
CA GLN A 227 0.52 4.60 -19.25
C GLN A 227 1.00 3.38 -18.48
N GLY A 228 0.04 2.55 -18.06
CA GLY A 228 0.28 1.32 -17.32
C GLY A 228 -0.60 0.20 -17.85
N LYS A 229 -0.04 -1.01 -17.94
CA LYS A 229 -0.89 -2.20 -18.07
C LYS A 229 -1.67 -2.36 -16.79
N SER A 230 -1.06 -2.17 -15.62
CA SER A 230 -1.76 -2.19 -14.34
C SER A 230 -1.57 -0.92 -13.53
N ILE A 231 -2.62 -0.48 -12.83
CA ILE A 231 -2.61 0.73 -12.02
C ILE A 231 -3.03 0.38 -10.60
N VAL A 232 -2.16 0.63 -9.62
CA VAL A 232 -2.40 0.35 -8.19
C VAL A 232 -2.54 1.66 -7.44
N PHE A 233 -3.67 1.87 -6.78
CA PHE A 233 -3.86 3.01 -5.87
C PHE A 233 -3.50 2.62 -4.43
N ALA A 234 -2.47 3.27 -3.89
CA ALA A 234 -1.98 3.14 -2.52
C ALA A 234 -1.87 4.52 -1.85
N THR A 235 -2.90 5.35 -2.03
CA THR A 235 -2.89 6.80 -1.73
C THR A 235 -3.13 7.17 -0.26
N GLY A 236 -3.41 6.19 0.59
CA GLY A 236 -3.74 6.41 2.01
C GLY A 236 -5.19 6.86 2.21
N GLY A 237 -5.50 7.26 3.45
CA GLY A 237 -6.84 7.67 3.85
C GLY A 237 -7.17 9.15 3.61
N PHE A 238 -8.29 9.59 4.16
CA PHE A 238 -8.87 10.91 3.95
C PHE A 238 -9.29 11.61 5.24
N GLY A 239 -8.62 11.34 6.37
CA GLY A 239 -9.02 11.89 7.67
C GLY A 239 -8.92 13.42 7.78
N LYS A 240 -8.32 14.14 6.81
CA LYS A 240 -8.34 15.61 6.77
C LYS A 240 -9.68 16.23 6.41
N ILE A 241 -10.73 15.44 6.17
CA ILE A 241 -12.10 15.95 6.11
C ILE A 241 -12.60 16.47 7.47
N TYR A 242 -11.98 16.04 8.58
CA TYR A 242 -12.34 16.48 9.93
C TYR A 242 -11.42 17.59 10.44
N LYS A 243 -12.00 18.54 11.19
CA LYS A 243 -11.27 19.65 11.83
C LYS A 243 -10.16 19.16 12.77
N THR A 244 -10.50 18.22 13.64
CA THR A 244 -9.56 17.61 14.59
C THR A 244 -9.28 16.19 14.14
N THR A 245 -8.04 15.91 13.78
CA THR A 245 -7.63 14.61 13.23
C THR A 245 -6.16 14.36 13.49
N SER A 246 -5.78 13.10 13.71
CA SER A 246 -4.39 12.67 13.84
C SER A 246 -3.68 12.51 12.49
N ASN A 247 -4.43 12.55 11.39
CA ASN A 247 -3.91 12.36 10.05
C ASN A 247 -3.05 13.56 9.61
N ALA A 248 -1.97 13.27 8.86
CA ALA A 248 -1.12 14.29 8.26
C ALA A 248 -1.92 15.22 7.34
N HIS A 249 -1.42 16.44 7.09
CA HIS A 249 -2.03 17.41 6.17
C HIS A 249 -2.21 16.92 4.74
N THR A 250 -1.52 15.85 4.39
CA THR A 250 -1.48 15.25 3.07
C THR A 250 -2.47 14.11 2.90
N LEU A 251 -3.23 13.70 3.92
CA LEU A 251 -4.26 12.66 3.80
C LEU A 251 -5.63 13.23 3.45
N THR A 252 -5.77 13.58 2.18
CA THR A 252 -6.88 14.35 1.58
C THR A 252 -7.85 13.52 0.75
N GLY A 253 -7.64 12.20 0.61
CA GLY A 253 -8.55 11.32 -0.13
C GLY A 253 -8.45 11.40 -1.64
N ASP A 254 -7.29 11.76 -2.18
CA ASP A 254 -7.13 12.02 -3.61
C ASP A 254 -7.50 10.80 -4.48
N GLY A 255 -7.02 9.59 -4.12
CA GLY A 255 -7.35 8.37 -4.84
C GLY A 255 -8.85 8.05 -4.80
N VAL A 256 -9.47 8.16 -3.63
CA VAL A 256 -10.92 7.99 -3.45
C VAL A 256 -11.68 8.97 -4.36
N GLY A 257 -11.28 10.24 -4.37
CA GLY A 257 -11.88 11.27 -5.22
C GLY A 257 -11.69 11.01 -6.71
N ILE A 258 -10.52 10.52 -7.14
CA ILE A 258 -10.24 10.15 -8.54
C ILE A 258 -11.15 9.01 -8.98
N ILE A 259 -11.22 7.93 -8.20
CA ILE A 259 -12.04 6.76 -8.51
C ILE A 259 -13.52 7.14 -8.58
N TRP A 260 -14.01 7.91 -7.61
CA TRP A 260 -15.39 8.39 -7.59
C TRP A 260 -15.75 9.24 -8.83
N ARG A 261 -14.84 10.13 -9.27
CA ARG A 261 -15.05 10.94 -10.49
C ARG A 261 -15.16 10.09 -11.77
N LYS A 262 -14.71 8.83 -11.76
CA LYS A 262 -14.90 7.89 -12.86
C LYS A 262 -16.21 7.12 -12.80
N GLY A 263 -17.09 7.42 -11.84
CA GLY A 263 -18.36 6.72 -11.64
C GLY A 263 -18.19 5.31 -11.08
N LEU A 264 -17.01 4.98 -10.55
CA LEU A 264 -16.75 3.72 -9.87
C LEU A 264 -17.25 3.79 -8.42
N PRO A 265 -17.75 2.67 -7.86
CA PRO A 265 -18.26 2.65 -6.50
C PRO A 265 -17.14 2.84 -5.48
N LEU A 266 -17.53 3.33 -4.31
CA LEU A 266 -16.73 3.34 -3.09
C LEU A 266 -17.41 2.43 -2.08
N GLU A 267 -16.63 1.84 -1.18
CA GLU A 267 -17.05 0.89 -0.16
C GLU A 267 -16.27 1.12 1.13
N ASP A 268 -16.85 0.69 2.26
CA ASP A 268 -16.37 0.93 3.63
C ASP A 268 -15.35 -0.12 4.10
#